data_AF-G4Z9E4-F1
#
_entry.id   AF-G4Z9E4-F1
#
_cell.length_a   1.000
_cell.length_b   1.000
_cell.length_c   1.000
_cell.angle_alpha   90.00
_cell.angle_beta   90.00
_cell.angle_gamma   90.00
#
_symmetry.space_group_name_H-M   'P 1'
#
loop_
_entity.id
_entity.type
_entity.pdbx_description
1 polymer ?
#
loop_
_entity_poly.entity_id
_entity_poly.type
_entity_poly.pdbx_seq_one_letter_code
_entity_poly.pdbx_strand_id
1 'polypeptide(L)'
;QKRDLIQKAYECPTMTQHELGAWTKAAFKLKRAPAQTTISDILRKAPAIMSETYGDGKRRKPLEVTSLALEEKLWAWIQAAEAQNVCLSRELIKMKAQDLQKELCDAWELNLSNGWLTGFQRR
;
A
#
# COMPACT_ATOMS: atom_id res chain seq x y z
N GLN A 1 -2.66 12.83 -2.90
CA GLN A 1 -1.48 13.69 -2.67
C GLN A 1 -0.30 13.33 -3.59
N LYS A 2 0.47 12.26 -3.30
CA LYS A 2 1.64 11.91 -4.15
C LYS A 2 1.25 11.48 -5.56
N ARG A 3 0.20 10.67 -5.70
CA ARG A 3 -0.32 10.22 -7.00
C ARG A 3 -0.81 11.41 -7.84
N ASP A 4 -1.59 12.31 -7.25
CA ASP A 4 -2.08 13.50 -7.96
C ASP A 4 -0.93 14.44 -8.39
N LEU A 5 0.13 14.56 -7.59
CA LEU A 5 1.34 15.30 -8.00
C LEU A 5 2.03 14.65 -9.21
N ILE A 6 2.17 13.33 -9.20
CA ILE A 6 2.74 12.59 -10.34
C ILE A 6 1.86 12.78 -11.58
N GLN A 7 0.54 12.65 -11.44
CA GLN A 7 -0.43 12.88 -12.52
C GLN A 7 -0.30 14.30 -13.08
N LYS A 8 -0.21 15.31 -12.20
CA LYS A 8 -0.03 16.71 -12.62
C LYS A 8 1.27 16.94 -13.39
N ALA A 9 2.36 16.25 -13.01
CA ALA A 9 3.62 16.31 -13.72
C ALA A 9 3.55 15.68 -15.12
N TYR A 10 2.75 14.61 -15.29
CA TYR A 10 2.48 14.02 -16.61
C TYR A 10 1.61 14.91 -17.50
N GLU A 11 0.59 15.56 -16.93
CA GLU A 11 -0.30 16.48 -17.65
C GLU A 11 0.39 17.77 -18.09
N CYS A 12 1.42 18.20 -17.34
CA CYS A 12 2.11 19.47 -17.56
C CYS A 12 3.63 19.26 -17.53
N PRO A 13 4.24 18.61 -18.55
CA PRO A 13 5.67 18.28 -18.55
C PRO A 13 6.59 19.51 -18.61
N THR A 14 6.06 20.67 -18.99
CA THR A 14 6.78 21.96 -19.00
C THR A 14 6.91 22.58 -17.62
N MET A 15 6.14 22.11 -16.64
CA MET A 15 6.11 22.65 -15.29
C MET A 15 7.36 22.23 -14.52
N THR A 16 8.09 23.21 -13.98
CA THR A 16 9.30 22.95 -13.20
C THR A 16 8.97 22.29 -11.85
N GLN A 17 9.97 21.64 -11.26
CA GLN A 17 9.81 21.02 -9.93
C GLN A 17 9.43 22.05 -8.84
N HIS A 18 9.89 23.30 -8.97
CA HIS A 18 9.53 24.38 -8.06
C HIS A 18 8.05 24.76 -8.20
N GLU A 19 7.55 24.88 -9.43
CA GLU A 19 6.14 25.15 -9.70
C GLU A 19 5.25 23.98 -9.24
N LEU A 20 5.67 22.73 -9.45
CA LEU A 20 4.99 21.55 -8.92
C LEU A 20 4.91 21.60 -7.38
N GLY A 21 5.96 22.07 -6.69
CA GLY A 21 5.95 22.31 -5.25
C GLY A 21 4.93 23.38 -4.83
N ALA A 22 4.88 24.50 -5.56
CA ALA A 22 3.91 25.57 -5.32
C ALA A 22 2.46 25.11 -5.55
N TRP A 23 2.21 24.37 -6.64
CA TRP A 23 0.91 23.76 -6.91
C TRP A 23 0.51 22.76 -5.82
N THR A 24 1.44 21.90 -5.39
CA THR A 24 1.18 20.91 -4.33
C THR A 24 0.80 21.61 -3.02
N LYS A 25 1.45 22.74 -2.70
CA LYS A 25 1.11 23.56 -1.53
C LYS A 25 -0.32 24.07 -1.62
N ALA A 26 -0.70 24.63 -2.76
CA ALA A 26 -2.03 25.19 -2.99
C ALA A 26 -3.12 24.09 -2.99
N ALA A 27 -2.90 23.03 -3.77
CA ALA A 27 -3.84 21.92 -3.94
C ALA A 27 -4.16 21.20 -2.62
N PHE A 28 -3.16 21.02 -1.75
CA PHE A 28 -3.32 20.29 -0.48
C PHE A 28 -3.28 21.16 0.78
N LYS A 29 -3.35 22.49 0.62
CA LYS A 29 -3.35 23.46 1.73
C LYS A 29 -2.19 23.24 2.73
N LEU A 30 -0.99 22.96 2.21
CA LEU A 30 0.19 22.69 3.04
C LEU A 30 0.75 23.99 3.63
N LYS A 31 1.25 23.92 4.88
CA LYS A 31 1.91 25.06 5.54
C LYS A 31 3.11 25.58 4.75
N ARG A 32 3.86 24.69 4.10
CA ARG A 32 5.04 25.01 3.28
C ARG A 32 4.99 24.22 1.98
N ALA A 33 5.56 24.78 0.92
CA ALA A 33 5.78 24.04 -0.31
C ALA A 33 6.77 22.90 -0.05
N PRO A 34 6.56 21.71 -0.64
CA PRO A 34 7.57 20.66 -0.61
C PRO A 34 8.88 21.16 -1.21
N ALA A 35 10.01 20.71 -0.66
CA ALA A 35 11.31 21.01 -1.22
C ALA A 35 11.46 20.37 -2.61
N GLN A 36 12.29 20.97 -3.47
CA GLN A 36 12.58 20.42 -4.80
C GLN A 36 13.06 18.97 -4.73
N THR A 37 13.92 18.64 -3.76
CA THR A 37 14.40 17.27 -3.52
C THR A 37 13.27 16.29 -3.23
N THR A 38 12.24 16.72 -2.49
CA THR A 38 11.06 15.91 -2.19
C THR A 38 10.22 15.68 -3.45
N ILE A 39 10.03 16.71 -4.28
CA ILE A 39 9.32 16.57 -5.56
C ILE A 39 10.07 15.60 -6.47
N SER A 40 11.39 15.77 -6.61
CA SER A 40 12.26 14.89 -7.40
C SER A 40 12.19 13.43 -6.91
N ASP A 41 12.25 13.20 -5.59
CA ASP A 41 12.12 11.86 -5.01
C ASP A 41 10.77 11.21 -5.26
N ILE A 42 9.68 11.98 -5.20
CA ILE A 42 8.33 11.49 -5.51
C ILE A 42 8.23 11.09 -6.98
N LEU A 43 8.70 11.94 -7.90
CA LEU A 43 8.67 11.66 -9.33
C LEU A 43 9.56 10.47 -9.71
N ARG A 44 10.76 10.36 -9.12
CA ARG A 44 11.65 9.21 -9.33
C ARG A 44 11.02 7.90 -8.86
N LYS A 45 10.26 7.94 -7.77
CA LYS A 45 9.54 6.77 -7.24
C LYS A 45 8.14 6.60 -7.84
N ALA A 46 7.79 7.34 -8.89
CA ALA A 46 6.45 7.31 -9.48
C ALA A 46 5.96 5.90 -9.84
N PRO A 47 6.76 5.01 -10.47
CA PRO A 47 6.30 3.65 -10.78
C PRO A 47 5.89 2.87 -9.52
N ALA A 48 6.68 2.99 -8.45
CA ALA A 48 6.39 2.34 -7.18
C ALA A 48 5.23 2.99 -6.43
N ILE A 49 4.99 4.30 -6.60
CA ILE A 49 3.87 5.01 -5.96
C ILE A 49 2.54 4.73 -6.67
N MET A 50 2.59 4.52 -7.98
CA MET A 50 1.43 4.19 -8.81
C MET A 50 1.07 2.71 -8.77
N SER A 51 1.96 1.83 -8.29
CA SER A 51 1.63 0.41 -8.12
C SER A 51 0.51 0.23 -7.08
N GLU A 52 -0.30 -0.80 -7.31
CA GLU A 52 -1.38 -1.19 -6.40
C GLU A 52 -0.84 -1.60 -5.02
N THR A 53 0.35 -2.19 -5.00
CA THR A 53 1.09 -2.60 -3.80
C THR A 53 1.53 -1.43 -2.89
N TYR A 54 1.51 -0.18 -3.38
CA TYR A 54 1.85 0.99 -2.56
C TYR A 54 0.79 1.29 -1.47
N GLY A 55 -0.43 0.78 -1.62
CA GLY A 55 -1.55 1.02 -0.73
C GLY A 55 -2.21 2.40 -0.89
N ASP A 56 -2.96 2.84 0.13
CA ASP A 56 -3.85 4.02 0.11
C ASP A 56 -3.17 5.40 0.03
N GLY A 57 -1.83 5.43 -0.13
CA GLY A 57 -1.06 6.67 -0.22
C GLY A 57 -1.00 7.52 1.07
N LYS A 58 -1.67 7.11 2.17
CA LYS A 58 -1.53 7.74 3.50
C LYS A 58 -0.29 7.23 4.25
N ARG A 59 0.32 6.13 3.78
CA ARG A 59 1.49 5.52 4.40
C ARG A 59 2.81 6.09 3.86
N ARG A 60 3.77 6.30 4.77
CA ARG A 60 5.10 6.84 4.45
C ARG A 60 6.03 5.83 3.76
N LYS A 61 5.76 4.54 3.91
CA LYS A 61 6.45 3.42 3.24
C LYS A 61 5.43 2.37 2.77
N PRO A 62 5.64 1.70 1.62
CA PRO A 62 5.01 0.41 1.34
C PRO A 62 5.38 -0.54 2.48
N LEU A 63 4.44 -1.36 2.97
CA LEU A 63 4.83 -2.48 3.80
C LEU A 63 5.50 -3.49 2.88
N GLU A 64 6.83 -3.52 2.88
CA GLU A 64 7.62 -4.63 2.33
C GLU A 64 7.37 -5.95 3.09
N VAL A 65 6.66 -5.89 4.22
CA VAL A 65 6.45 -7.01 5.15
C VAL A 65 5.14 -7.75 4.87
N THR A 66 4.80 -7.96 3.60
CA THR A 66 3.63 -8.77 3.22
C THR A 66 3.92 -9.60 2.00
N SER A 67 3.87 -10.93 2.15
CA SER A 67 3.82 -11.86 1.02
C SER A 67 2.46 -11.67 0.34
N LEU A 68 2.49 -11.17 -0.90
CA LEU A 68 1.30 -11.00 -1.73
C LEU A 68 0.62 -12.36 -1.97
N ALA A 69 1.43 -13.39 -2.27
CA ALA A 69 0.95 -14.74 -2.52
C ALA A 69 0.21 -15.34 -1.31
N LEU A 70 0.70 -15.07 -0.09
CA LEU A 70 0.03 -15.48 1.14
C LEU A 70 -1.33 -14.77 1.29
N GLU A 71 -1.37 -13.45 1.08
CA GLU A 71 -2.59 -12.66 1.23
C GLU A 71 -3.65 -13.05 0.19
N GLU A 72 -3.28 -13.25 -1.08
CA GLU A 72 -4.17 -13.69 -2.14
C GLU A 72 -4.80 -15.06 -1.85
N LYS A 73 -3.98 -16.05 -1.45
CA LYS A 73 -4.49 -17.37 -1.06
C LYS A 73 -5.42 -17.31 0.15
N LEU A 74 -5.07 -16.49 1.14
CA LEU A 74 -5.89 -16.32 2.34
C LEU A 74 -7.24 -15.66 1.99
N TRP A 75 -7.23 -14.65 1.12
CA TRP A 75 -8.44 -13.98 0.64
C TRP A 75 -9.36 -14.93 -0.11
N ALA A 76 -8.80 -15.74 -1.03
CA ALA A 76 -9.57 -16.75 -1.76
C ALA A 76 -10.24 -17.78 -0.82
N TRP A 77 -9.53 -18.18 0.25
CA TRP A 77 -10.09 -19.07 1.25
C TRP A 77 -11.22 -18.40 2.07
N ILE A 78 -11.07 -17.13 2.47
CA ILE A 78 -12.11 -16.39 3.17
C ILE A 78 -13.38 -16.31 2.32
N GLN A 79 -13.25 -15.95 1.03
CA GLN A 79 -14.39 -15.89 0.11
C GLN A 79 -15.13 -17.22 -0.03
N ALA A 80 -14.37 -18.32 -0.11
CA ALA A 80 -14.96 -19.66 -0.18
C ALA A 80 -15.71 -20.04 1.11
N ALA A 81 -15.22 -19.61 2.27
CA ALA A 81 -15.86 -19.85 3.56
C ALA A 81 -17.10 -18.96 3.78
N GLU A 82 -17.05 -17.69 3.37
CA GLU A 82 -18.20 -16.78 3.42
C GLU A 82 -19.31 -17.24 2.48
N ALA A 83 -18.97 -17.75 1.28
CA ALA A 83 -19.94 -18.36 0.37
C ALA A 83 -20.65 -19.58 0.98
N GLN A 84 -20.02 -20.25 1.96
CA GLN A 84 -20.61 -21.36 2.72
C GLN A 84 -21.34 -20.92 3.99
N ASN A 85 -21.52 -19.59 4.19
CA ASN A 85 -22.09 -18.98 5.40
C ASN A 85 -21.36 -19.36 6.71
N VAL A 86 -20.06 -19.63 6.63
CA VAL A 86 -19.24 -19.89 7.82
C VAL A 86 -18.75 -18.57 8.39
N CYS A 87 -19.06 -18.30 9.66
CA CYS A 87 -18.51 -17.15 10.37
C CYS A 87 -17.05 -17.41 10.76
N LEU A 88 -16.12 -16.71 10.12
CA LEU A 88 -14.69 -16.85 10.40
C LEU A 88 -14.27 -15.93 11.55
N SER A 89 -13.76 -16.51 12.63
CA SER A 89 -13.11 -15.73 13.70
C SER A 89 -11.73 -15.22 13.26
N ARG A 90 -11.27 -14.15 13.90
CA ARG A 90 -9.93 -13.59 13.66
C ARG A 90 -8.83 -14.62 13.92
N GLU A 91 -9.02 -15.43 14.93
CA GLU A 91 -8.14 -16.51 15.35
C GLU A 91 -8.05 -17.60 14.27
N LEU A 92 -9.19 -17.96 13.67
CA LEU A 92 -9.25 -18.94 12.60
C LEU A 92 -8.55 -18.43 11.33
N ILE A 93 -8.74 -17.16 10.98
CA ILE A 93 -8.04 -16.51 9.86
C ILE A 93 -6.52 -16.51 10.11
N LYS A 94 -6.10 -16.21 11.35
CA LYS A 94 -4.69 -16.21 11.74
C LYS A 94 -4.07 -17.62 11.69
N MET A 95 -4.79 -18.64 12.15
CA MET A 95 -4.35 -20.04 12.02
C MET A 95 -4.20 -20.43 10.56
N LYS A 96 -5.18 -20.11 9.70
CA LYS A 96 -5.09 -20.40 8.27
C LYS A 96 -3.91 -19.69 7.61
N ALA A 97 -3.65 -18.44 7.98
CA ALA A 97 -2.49 -17.69 7.50
C ALA A 97 -1.16 -18.36 7.91
N GLN A 98 -1.06 -18.89 9.13
CA GLN A 98 0.13 -19.62 9.59
C GLN A 98 0.35 -20.92 8.82
N ASP A 99 -0.71 -21.64 8.48
CA ASP A 99 -0.58 -22.86 7.69
C ASP A 99 -0.18 -22.57 6.24
N LEU A 100 -0.79 -21.56 5.61
CA LEU A 100 -0.38 -21.10 4.29
C LEU A 100 1.06 -20.55 4.27
N GLN A 101 1.51 -19.93 5.37
CA GLN A 101 2.87 -19.47 5.53
C GLN A 101 3.89 -20.63 5.55
N LYS A 102 3.54 -21.79 6.10
CA LYS A 102 4.41 -22.99 6.06
C LYS A 102 4.56 -23.54 4.65
N GLU A 103 3.53 -23.42 3.82
CA GLU A 103 3.53 -23.85 2.42
C GLU A 103 4.30 -22.90 1.48
N LEU A 104 4.52 -21.65 1.92
CA LEU A 104 5.06 -20.56 1.10
C LEU A 104 6.46 -20.14 1.59
N CYS A 105 7.49 -20.37 0.77
CA CYS A 105 8.89 -20.07 1.12
C CYS A 105 9.17 -18.56 1.26
N ASP A 106 8.39 -17.71 0.58
CA ASP A 106 8.48 -16.25 0.59
C ASP A 106 7.89 -15.61 1.86
N ALA A 107 7.26 -16.40 2.73
CA ALA A 107 6.55 -15.92 3.91
C ALA A 107 7.25 -16.26 5.25
N TRP A 108 8.36 -16.99 5.26
CA TRP A 108 8.93 -17.58 6.50
C TRP A 108 9.27 -16.57 7.61
N GLU A 109 9.63 -15.33 7.27
CA GLU A 109 9.94 -14.27 8.25
C GLU A 109 8.74 -13.40 8.64
N LEU A 110 7.55 -13.64 8.07
CA LEU A 110 6.37 -12.82 8.35
C LEU A 110 5.84 -13.06 9.76
N ASN A 111 5.89 -12.04 10.61
CA ASN A 111 5.20 -12.07 11.88
C ASN A 111 3.70 -11.81 11.67
N LEU A 112 2.90 -12.88 11.65
CA LEU A 112 1.43 -12.86 11.57
C LEU A 112 0.78 -12.35 12.88
N SER A 113 1.22 -11.18 13.33
CA SER A 113 0.73 -10.52 14.54
C SER A 113 -0.72 -10.04 14.39
N ASN A 114 -1.34 -9.65 15.51
CA ASN A 114 -2.67 -9.02 15.47
C ASN A 114 -2.66 -7.69 14.70
N GLY A 115 -1.51 -7.01 14.64
CA GLY A 115 -1.30 -5.82 13.82
C GLY A 115 -1.30 -6.13 12.32
N TRP A 116 -0.65 -7.24 11.92
CA TRP A 116 -0.70 -7.71 10.53
C TRP A 116 -2.14 -8.06 10.11
N LEU A 117 -2.87 -8.83 10.94
CA LEU A 117 -4.27 -9.20 10.64
C LEU A 117 -5.19 -7.98 10.49
N THR A 118 -4.99 -6.97 11.35
CA THR A 118 -5.73 -5.70 11.25
C THR A 118 -5.35 -4.91 9.99
N GLY A 119 -4.11 -5.00 9.54
CA GLY A 119 -3.66 -4.46 8.27
C GLY A 119 -4.30 -5.18 7.08
N PHE A 120 -4.27 -6.51 7.09
CA PHE A 120 -4.86 -7.39 6.08
C PHE A 120 -6.36 -7.12 5.90
N GLN A 121 -7.15 -7.07 6.98
CA GLN A 121 -8.59 -6.79 6.91
C GLN A 121 -8.97 -5.38 6.45
N ARG A 122 -8.01 -4.43 6.43
CA ARG A 122 -8.24 -3.05 5.99
C ARG A 122 -7.82 -2.81 4.53
N ARG A 123 -7.13 -3.77 3.91
CA ARG A 123 -6.81 -3.73 2.49
C ARG A 123 -8.01 -4.24 1.71
#